data_AF-V9Z5B7-F1
#
_entry.id   AF-V9Z5B7-F1
#
_cell.length_a   1.000
_cell.length_b   1.000
_cell.length_c   1.000
_cell.angle_alpha   90.00
_cell.angle_beta   90.00
_cell.angle_gamma   90.00
#
_symmetry.space_group_name_H-M   'P 1'
#
loop_
_entity.id
_entity.type
_entity.pdbx_description
1 polymer ?
#
loop_
_entity_poly.entity_id
_entity_poly.type
_entity_poly.pdbx_seq_one_letter_code
_entity_poly.pdbx_strand_id
1 'polypeptide(L)'
;MTLPVPDGFSDYDWLELLGFTWKIASEGYEYAVENYPPSFESTALKAIAEDDDPRPLKQLVRDHEQALESWQEQIGWERVDQLWDSHLREEKERRERHLLWALHPGGDWDAGAYSTAYESREQALEGIKRQNELAVKYAHFMPFTGRMLHRSEPGGDWTEVPLEPSP
;
A
#
# COMPACT_ATOMS: atom_id res chain seq x y z
N MET A 1 -9.70 -16.56 -14.86
CA MET A 1 -8.41 -17.23 -15.10
C MET A 1 -7.35 -16.19 -14.84
N THR A 2 -6.54 -16.35 -13.80
CA THR A 2 -5.31 -15.57 -13.62
C THR A 2 -4.36 -15.94 -14.76
N LEU A 3 -3.89 -14.96 -15.54
CA LEU A 3 -2.81 -15.24 -16.50
C LEU A 3 -1.55 -15.56 -15.71
N PRO A 4 -0.75 -16.55 -16.15
CA PRO A 4 0.44 -16.96 -15.42
C PRO A 4 1.47 -15.83 -15.41
N VAL A 5 1.94 -15.46 -14.21
CA VAL A 5 3.15 -14.65 -14.04
C VAL A 5 4.39 -15.49 -14.43
N PRO A 6 5.52 -14.86 -14.80
CA PRO A 6 6.73 -15.59 -15.15
C PRO A 6 7.24 -16.50 -14.02
N ASP A 7 7.93 -17.58 -14.39
CA ASP A 7 8.54 -18.49 -13.42
C ASP A 7 9.48 -17.73 -12.47
N GLY A 8 9.33 -17.97 -11.16
CA GLY A 8 10.10 -17.29 -10.13
C GLY A 8 9.50 -15.99 -9.61
N PHE A 9 8.35 -15.55 -10.14
CA PHE A 9 7.54 -14.47 -9.57
C PHE A 9 6.31 -15.02 -8.84
N SER A 10 5.99 -14.45 -7.67
CA SER A 10 4.62 -14.48 -7.14
C SER A 10 3.77 -13.40 -7.82
N ASP A 11 2.44 -13.48 -7.68
CA ASP A 11 1.55 -12.39 -8.12
C ASP A 11 1.93 -11.06 -7.44
N TYR A 12 2.36 -11.12 -6.17
CA TYR A 12 2.82 -9.97 -5.41
C TYR A 12 4.12 -9.39 -6.01
N ASP A 13 5.12 -10.23 -6.28
CA ASP A 13 6.39 -9.80 -6.89
C ASP A 13 6.18 -9.17 -8.27
N TRP A 14 5.23 -9.70 -9.04
CA TRP A 14 4.92 -9.16 -10.36
C TRP A 14 4.30 -7.76 -10.28
N LEU A 15 3.43 -7.55 -9.28
CA LEU A 15 2.84 -6.22 -9.03
C LEU A 15 3.87 -5.25 -8.46
N GLU A 16 4.77 -5.67 -7.55
CA GLU A 16 5.89 -4.84 -7.09
C GLU A 16 6.76 -4.35 -8.26
N LEU A 17 7.11 -5.25 -9.18
CA LEU A 17 7.88 -4.88 -10.37
C LEU A 17 7.09 -3.92 -11.27
N LEU A 18 5.80 -4.18 -11.49
CA LEU A 18 4.93 -3.30 -12.26
C LEU A 18 4.90 -1.88 -11.67
N GLY A 19 4.60 -1.76 -10.38
CA GLY A 19 4.56 -0.49 -9.67
C GLY A 19 5.89 0.26 -9.75
N PHE A 20 7.00 -0.47 -9.63
CA PHE A 20 8.33 0.09 -9.79
C PHE A 20 8.57 0.64 -11.21
N THR A 21 8.15 -0.07 -12.26
CA THR A 21 8.27 0.46 -13.65
C THR A 21 7.45 1.72 -13.86
N TRP A 22 6.28 1.84 -13.23
CA TRP A 22 5.49 3.07 -13.27
C TRP A 22 6.20 4.23 -12.58
N LYS A 23 6.84 3.99 -11.42
CA LYS A 23 7.66 5.01 -10.75
C LYS A 23 8.88 5.43 -11.56
N ILE A 24 9.55 4.49 -12.24
CA ILE A 24 10.63 4.80 -13.17
C ILE A 24 10.12 5.69 -14.31
N ALA A 25 8.97 5.38 -14.89
CA ALA A 25 8.39 6.15 -15.97
C ALA A 25 8.00 7.57 -15.55
N SER A 26 7.54 7.76 -14.31
CA SER A 26 7.10 9.07 -13.81
C SER A 26 8.22 9.92 -13.20
N GLU A 27 9.20 9.32 -12.54
CA GLU A 27 10.18 10.03 -11.69
C GLU A 27 11.64 9.75 -12.08
N GLY A 28 11.88 8.82 -13.01
CA GLY A 28 13.21 8.38 -13.40
C GLY A 28 13.76 7.25 -12.53
N TYR A 29 14.71 6.50 -13.08
CA TYR A 29 15.22 5.28 -12.44
C TYR A 29 15.93 5.57 -11.10
N GLU A 30 16.82 6.55 -11.09
CA GLU A 30 17.61 6.89 -9.90
C GLU A 30 16.72 7.31 -8.73
N TYR A 31 15.70 8.14 -9.00
CA TYR A 31 14.75 8.57 -7.97
C TYR A 31 13.86 7.43 -7.49
N ALA A 32 13.38 6.58 -8.42
CA ALA A 32 12.54 5.44 -8.09
C ALA A 32 13.27 4.44 -7.19
N VAL A 33 14.53 4.12 -7.47
CA VAL A 33 15.33 3.21 -6.63
C VAL A 33 15.47 3.73 -5.21
N GLU A 34 15.76 5.03 -5.04
CA GLU A 34 16.00 5.62 -3.72
C GLU A 34 14.73 5.72 -2.88
N ASN A 35 13.60 6.06 -3.50
CA ASN A 35 12.38 6.44 -2.79
C ASN A 35 11.28 5.37 -2.82
N TYR A 36 11.29 4.50 -3.83
CA TYR A 36 10.28 3.50 -4.08
C TYR A 36 10.89 2.15 -4.53
N PRO A 37 11.90 1.60 -3.83
CA PRO A 37 12.45 0.30 -4.21
C PRO A 37 11.37 -0.79 -4.10
N PRO A 38 11.32 -1.76 -5.04
CA PRO A 38 10.32 -2.82 -5.00
C PRO A 38 10.53 -3.72 -3.78
N SER A 39 9.44 -4.03 -3.07
CA SER A 39 9.44 -4.82 -1.84
C SER A 39 9.09 -6.29 -2.12
N PHE A 40 9.88 -6.94 -2.98
CA PHE A 40 9.68 -8.34 -3.36
C PHE A 40 9.54 -9.28 -2.16
N GLU A 41 8.87 -10.41 -2.34
CA GLU A 41 8.75 -11.53 -1.40
C GLU A 41 9.82 -12.60 -1.61
N SER A 42 10.07 -12.93 -2.87
CA SER A 42 11.01 -13.97 -3.27
C SER A 42 12.41 -13.63 -2.83
N THR A 43 13.09 -14.57 -2.15
CA THR A 43 14.45 -14.35 -1.61
C THR A 43 15.45 -13.89 -2.67
N ALA A 44 15.37 -14.46 -3.88
CA ALA A 44 16.27 -14.07 -4.98
C ALA A 44 16.00 -12.65 -5.48
N LEU A 45 14.73 -12.24 -5.55
CA LEU A 45 14.34 -10.90 -6.00
C LEU A 45 14.63 -9.84 -4.93
N LYS A 46 14.38 -10.15 -3.65
CA LYS A 46 14.80 -9.32 -2.51
C LYS A 46 16.29 -9.00 -2.57
N ALA A 47 17.11 -10.03 -2.76
CA ALA A 47 18.56 -9.85 -2.85
C ALA A 47 18.96 -8.93 -4.02
N ILE A 48 18.22 -8.91 -5.13
CA ILE A 48 18.43 -7.99 -6.25
C ILE A 48 18.02 -6.55 -5.89
N ALA A 49 16.91 -6.37 -5.18
CA ALA A 49 16.39 -5.05 -4.80
C ALA A 49 17.18 -4.39 -3.67
N GLU A 50 17.77 -5.19 -2.76
CA GLU A 50 18.56 -4.74 -1.62
C GLU A 50 20.07 -4.62 -1.92
N ASP A 51 20.50 -4.94 -3.15
CA ASP A 51 21.91 -4.86 -3.56
C ASP A 51 22.37 -3.38 -3.69
N ASP A 52 23.56 -3.08 -3.17
CA ASP A 52 24.20 -1.76 -3.34
C ASP A 52 24.54 -1.46 -4.81
N ASP A 53 24.75 -2.51 -5.62
CA ASP A 53 24.93 -2.38 -7.06
C ASP A 53 23.57 -2.24 -7.76
N PRO A 54 23.26 -1.11 -8.42
CA PRO A 54 21.96 -0.92 -9.08
C PRO A 54 21.82 -1.72 -10.39
N ARG A 55 22.90 -2.34 -10.90
CA ARG A 55 22.90 -3.03 -12.21
C ARG A 55 21.95 -4.24 -12.26
N PRO A 56 21.88 -5.13 -11.26
CA PRO A 56 20.99 -6.28 -11.29
C PRO A 56 19.51 -5.88 -11.32
N LEU A 57 19.09 -4.89 -10.52
CA LEU A 57 17.71 -4.39 -10.53
C LEU A 57 17.36 -3.72 -11.86
N LYS A 58 18.30 -2.95 -12.43
CA LYS A 58 18.12 -2.33 -13.75
C LYS A 58 18.00 -3.37 -14.86
N GLN A 59 18.75 -4.46 -14.77
CA GLN A 59 18.67 -5.58 -15.70
C GLN A 59 17.34 -6.32 -15.55
N LEU A 60 16.90 -6.58 -14.31
CA LEU A 60 15.61 -7.22 -14.03
C LEU A 60 14.45 -6.44 -14.67
N VAL A 61 14.41 -5.12 -14.50
CA VAL A 61 13.41 -4.24 -15.13
C VAL A 61 13.44 -4.38 -16.66
N ARG A 62 14.63 -4.26 -17.26
CA ARG A 62 14.79 -4.37 -18.72
C ARG A 62 14.35 -5.72 -19.27
N ASP A 63 14.64 -6.79 -18.56
CA ASP A 63 14.32 -8.15 -18.99
C ASP A 63 12.81 -8.42 -18.98
N HIS A 64 12.03 -7.66 -18.20
CA HIS A 64 10.61 -7.90 -17.98
C HIS A 64 9.69 -6.77 -18.48
N GLU A 65 10.23 -5.64 -18.95
CA GLU A 65 9.45 -4.49 -19.43
C GLU A 65 8.42 -4.88 -20.49
N GLN A 66 8.86 -5.59 -21.54
CA GLN A 66 7.97 -6.04 -22.60
C GLN A 66 6.93 -7.07 -22.11
N ALA A 67 7.31 -7.92 -21.15
CA ALA A 67 6.40 -8.92 -20.58
C ALA A 67 5.32 -8.24 -19.73
N LEU A 68 5.65 -7.20 -18.96
CA LEU A 68 4.71 -6.38 -18.21
C LEU A 68 3.73 -5.65 -19.12
N GLU A 69 4.22 -5.03 -20.19
CA GLU A 69 3.37 -4.35 -21.18
C GLU A 69 2.39 -5.33 -21.83
N SER A 70 2.91 -6.46 -22.32
CA SER A 70 2.09 -7.51 -22.94
C SER A 70 1.05 -8.08 -21.98
N TRP A 71 1.41 -8.26 -20.70
CA TRP A 71 0.51 -8.76 -19.67
C TRP A 71 -0.62 -7.76 -19.38
N GLN A 72 -0.31 -6.47 -19.22
CA GLN A 72 -1.30 -5.41 -19.00
C GLN A 72 -2.30 -5.33 -20.17
N GLU A 73 -1.83 -5.41 -21.41
CA GLU A 73 -2.68 -5.43 -22.60
C GLU A 73 -3.61 -6.65 -22.64
N GLN A 74 -3.11 -7.82 -22.24
CA GLN A 74 -3.88 -9.06 -22.29
C GLN A 74 -4.98 -9.13 -21.22
N ILE A 75 -4.72 -8.68 -19.99
CA ILE A 75 -5.73 -8.71 -18.92
C ILE A 75 -6.64 -7.48 -18.93
N GLY A 76 -6.21 -6.40 -19.59
CA GLY A 76 -6.91 -5.13 -19.67
C GLY A 76 -6.71 -4.25 -18.43
N TRP A 77 -6.68 -2.94 -18.66
CA TRP A 77 -6.40 -1.92 -17.63
C TRP A 77 -7.34 -1.96 -16.42
N GLU A 78 -8.64 -2.21 -16.61
CA GLU A 78 -9.58 -2.32 -15.49
C GLU A 78 -9.18 -3.45 -14.52
N ARG A 79 -8.67 -4.57 -15.05
CA ARG A 79 -8.21 -5.67 -14.21
C ARG A 79 -6.88 -5.37 -13.56
N VAL A 80 -5.98 -4.66 -14.25
CA VAL A 80 -4.73 -4.17 -13.66
C VAL A 80 -5.03 -3.29 -12.45
N ASP A 81 -5.94 -2.32 -12.59
CA ASP A 81 -6.34 -1.40 -11.51
C ASP A 81 -6.88 -2.17 -10.30
N GLN A 82 -7.75 -3.16 -10.51
CA GLN A 82 -8.26 -4.00 -9.42
C GLN A 82 -7.18 -4.79 -8.71
N LEU A 83 -6.22 -5.35 -9.45
CA LEU A 83 -5.09 -6.10 -8.88
C LEU A 83 -4.16 -5.16 -8.12
N TRP A 84 -3.91 -3.98 -8.67
CA TRP A 84 -3.08 -2.95 -8.04
C TRP A 84 -3.70 -2.44 -6.74
N ASP A 85 -5.00 -2.14 -6.72
CA ASP A 85 -5.72 -1.74 -5.50
C ASP A 85 -5.69 -2.84 -4.43
N SER A 86 -5.77 -4.11 -4.84
CA SER A 86 -5.67 -5.26 -3.94
C SER A 86 -4.25 -5.40 -3.37
N HIS A 87 -3.24 -5.20 -4.21
CA HIS A 87 -1.83 -5.24 -3.81
C HIS A 87 -1.48 -4.11 -2.85
N LEU A 88 -1.86 -2.87 -3.14
CA LEU A 88 -1.66 -1.73 -2.22
C LEU A 88 -2.35 -1.95 -0.87
N ARG A 89 -3.51 -2.60 -0.87
CA ARG A 89 -4.19 -2.99 0.37
C ARG A 89 -3.38 -4.01 1.16
N GLU A 90 -2.93 -5.07 0.51
CA GLU A 90 -2.13 -6.11 1.13
C GLU A 90 -0.80 -5.57 1.68
N GLU A 91 -0.08 -4.76 0.90
CA GLU A 91 1.17 -4.09 1.31
C GLU A 91 0.93 -3.26 2.58
N LYS A 92 -0.12 -2.45 2.57
CA LYS A 92 -0.50 -1.62 3.71
C LYS A 92 -0.86 -2.46 4.93
N GLU A 93 -1.69 -3.49 4.77
CA GLU A 93 -2.06 -4.41 5.85
C GLU A 93 -0.84 -5.11 6.46
N ARG A 94 0.15 -5.47 5.66
CA ARG A 94 1.43 -6.04 6.13
C ARG A 94 2.23 -5.03 6.94
N ARG A 95 2.44 -3.84 6.39
CA ARG A 95 3.19 -2.76 7.06
C ARG A 95 2.54 -2.37 8.38
N GLU A 96 1.21 -2.31 8.40
CA GLU A 96 0.43 -1.83 9.53
C GLU A 96 -0.05 -2.99 10.42
N ARG A 97 0.37 -4.24 10.16
CA ARG A 97 -0.07 -5.47 10.86
C ARG A 97 0.15 -5.42 12.38
N HIS A 98 1.14 -4.68 12.84
CA HIS A 98 1.48 -4.55 14.26
C HIS A 98 0.67 -3.46 14.99
N LEU A 99 -0.02 -2.58 14.25
CA LEU A 99 -0.74 -1.43 14.81
C LEU A 99 -2.12 -1.87 15.32
N LEU A 100 -2.56 -1.39 16.47
CA LEU A 100 -3.77 -1.92 17.13
C LEU A 100 -4.99 -0.99 17.01
N TRP A 101 -4.78 0.25 16.58
CA TRP A 101 -5.81 1.28 16.48
C TRP A 101 -5.86 1.82 15.06
N ALA A 102 -7.04 2.15 14.55
CA ALA A 102 -7.16 2.80 13.25
C ALA A 102 -8.29 3.82 13.23
N LEU A 103 -8.16 4.81 12.37
CA LEU A 103 -9.24 5.72 12.02
C LEU A 103 -9.81 5.31 10.67
N HIS A 104 -11.13 5.31 10.57
CA HIS A 104 -11.85 5.01 9.34
C HIS A 104 -12.70 6.23 8.96
N PRO A 105 -12.59 6.79 7.74
CA PRO A 105 -13.26 8.04 7.39
C PRO A 105 -14.79 7.90 7.19
N GLY A 106 -15.30 6.67 7.06
CA GLY A 106 -16.70 6.32 6.76
C GLY A 106 -16.86 5.85 5.30
N GLY A 107 -17.93 5.10 4.98
CA GLY A 107 -18.20 4.58 3.62
C GLY A 107 -18.02 3.06 3.44
N ASP A 108 -18.16 2.58 2.19
CA ASP A 108 -18.00 1.17 1.82
C ASP A 108 -16.52 0.78 1.69
N TRP A 109 -16.21 -0.41 2.23
CA TRP A 109 -14.89 -1.00 2.47
C TRP A 109 -14.08 -1.40 1.22
N ASP A 110 -14.64 -1.22 0.03
CA ASP A 110 -14.07 -1.84 -1.18
C ASP A 110 -12.89 -1.06 -1.78
N ALA A 111 -12.60 0.15 -1.29
CA ALA A 111 -11.53 1.01 -1.81
C ALA A 111 -10.40 1.28 -0.78
N GLY A 112 -9.77 0.23 -0.25
CA GLY A 112 -8.38 0.27 0.26
C GLY A 112 -8.00 1.28 1.36
N ALA A 113 -8.95 1.95 2.01
CA ALA A 113 -8.67 3.13 2.81
C ALA A 113 -9.31 3.12 4.21
N TYR A 114 -8.79 2.32 5.14
CA TYR A 114 -8.72 2.81 6.52
C TYR A 114 -7.71 3.96 6.52
N SER A 115 -8.10 5.14 7.02
CA SER A 115 -7.40 6.38 6.68
C SER A 115 -6.00 6.45 7.30
N THR A 116 -5.75 5.81 8.44
CA THR A 116 -4.41 5.63 9.05
C THR A 116 -4.53 4.65 10.24
N ALA A 117 -3.57 3.75 10.45
CA ALA A 117 -3.44 2.95 11.68
C ALA A 117 -2.35 3.50 12.62
N TYR A 118 -2.45 3.16 13.90
CA TYR A 118 -1.71 3.72 15.03
C TYR A 118 -1.38 2.64 16.07
N GLU A 119 -0.30 2.83 16.82
CA GLU A 119 0.12 1.90 17.87
C GLU A 119 -0.82 1.98 19.07
N SER A 120 -1.37 3.17 19.34
CA SER A 120 -2.14 3.47 20.54
C SER A 120 -3.40 4.27 20.24
N ARG A 121 -4.36 4.19 21.16
CA ARG A 121 -5.60 4.97 21.12
C ARG A 121 -5.30 6.46 21.15
N GLU A 122 -4.34 6.87 21.97
CA GLU A 122 -3.94 8.27 22.16
C GLU A 122 -3.43 8.87 20.86
N GLN A 123 -2.62 8.13 20.10
CA GLN A 123 -2.16 8.55 18.77
C GLN A 123 -3.33 8.69 17.78
N ALA A 124 -4.28 7.75 17.79
CA ALA A 124 -5.47 7.84 16.95
C ALA A 124 -6.33 9.07 17.31
N LEU A 125 -6.51 9.35 18.60
CA LEU A 125 -7.23 10.53 19.08
C LEU A 125 -6.52 11.84 18.70
N GLU A 126 -5.19 11.89 18.76
CA GLU A 126 -4.42 13.04 18.27
C GLU A 126 -4.57 13.21 16.75
N GLY A 127 -4.65 12.11 16.00
CA GLY A 127 -4.98 12.13 14.57
C GLY A 127 -6.33 12.80 14.28
N ILE A 128 -7.38 12.44 15.03
CA ILE A 128 -8.71 13.08 14.95
C ILE A 128 -8.62 14.57 15.25
N LYS A 129 -7.92 14.92 16.34
CA LYS A 129 -7.75 16.31 16.76
C LYS A 129 -7.05 17.13 15.67
N ARG A 130 -5.95 16.63 15.11
CA ARG A 130 -5.21 17.28 14.02
C ARG A 130 -6.08 17.49 12.78
N GLN A 131 -6.90 16.50 12.39
CA GLN A 131 -7.84 16.66 11.28
C GLN A 131 -8.87 17.76 11.57
N ASN A 132 -9.44 17.79 12.77
CA ASN A 132 -10.40 18.81 13.17
C ASN A 132 -9.78 20.22 13.19
N GLU A 133 -8.53 20.36 13.67
CA GLU A 133 -7.78 21.61 13.61
C GLU A 133 -7.55 22.07 12.17
N LEU A 134 -7.22 21.15 11.25
CA LEU A 134 -7.09 21.45 9.82
C LEU A 134 -8.42 21.91 9.20
N ALA A 135 -9.54 21.26 9.55
CA ALA A 135 -10.87 21.62 9.08
C ALA A 135 -11.32 23.01 9.56
N VAL A 136 -10.89 23.43 10.75
CA VAL A 136 -11.13 24.80 11.25
C VAL A 136 -10.30 25.82 10.45
N LYS A 137 -9.06 25.47 10.09
CA LYS A 137 -8.11 26.39 9.46
C LYS A 137 -8.31 26.54 7.94
N TYR A 138 -8.77 25.49 7.27
CA TYR A 138 -8.79 25.40 5.81
C TYR A 138 -10.13 24.88 5.29
N ALA A 139 -10.77 25.64 4.40
CA ALA A 139 -12.12 25.36 3.91
C ALA A 139 -12.29 24.06 3.07
N HIS A 140 -11.19 23.45 2.60
CA HIS A 140 -11.22 22.19 1.84
C HIS A 140 -11.01 20.95 2.72
N PHE A 141 -10.77 21.12 4.02
CA PHE A 141 -10.72 20.03 4.97
C PHE A 141 -12.07 19.90 5.70
N MET A 142 -12.49 18.66 5.94
CA MET A 142 -13.71 18.35 6.69
C MET A 142 -13.35 17.82 8.08
N PRO A 143 -14.15 18.16 9.12
CA PRO A 143 -14.00 17.55 10.44
C PRO A 143 -14.09 16.03 10.35
N PHE A 144 -13.44 15.33 11.27
CA PHE A 144 -13.53 13.88 11.34
C PHE A 144 -14.96 13.45 11.68
N THR A 145 -15.58 12.70 10.77
CA THR A 145 -16.92 12.11 10.91
C THR A 145 -16.88 10.58 10.90
N GLY A 146 -15.68 10.04 11.07
CA GLY A 146 -15.38 8.63 10.91
C GLY A 146 -15.61 7.79 12.16
N ARG A 147 -15.03 6.60 12.14
CA ARG A 147 -15.07 5.59 13.22
C ARG A 147 -13.66 5.30 13.71
N MET A 148 -13.53 4.94 14.97
CA MET A 148 -12.29 4.38 15.51
C MET A 148 -12.42 2.87 15.56
N LEU A 149 -11.38 2.19 15.12
CA LEU A 149 -11.29 0.75 15.09
C LEU A 149 -10.18 0.28 16.03
N HIS A 150 -10.38 -0.88 16.63
CA HIS A 150 -9.41 -1.57 17.46
C HIS A 150 -9.38 -3.06 17.13
N ARG A 151 -8.20 -3.67 17.21
CA ARG A 151 -8.02 -5.11 17.21
C ARG A 151 -7.24 -5.54 18.45
N SER A 152 -7.58 -6.69 19.02
CA SER A 152 -6.96 -7.19 20.25
C SER A 152 -5.53 -7.71 20.06
N GLU A 153 -5.15 -8.05 18.83
CA GLU A 153 -3.85 -8.61 18.50
C GLU A 153 -3.37 -8.19 17.10
N PRO A 154 -2.04 -8.16 16.84
CA PRO A 154 -1.49 -7.89 15.52
C PRO A 154 -2.06 -8.79 14.42
N GLY A 155 -2.59 -8.19 13.36
CA GLY A 155 -3.21 -8.90 12.24
C GLY A 155 -4.60 -9.47 12.51
N GLY A 156 -5.19 -9.23 13.69
CA GLY A 156 -6.58 -9.59 13.98
C GLY A 156 -7.61 -8.68 13.32
N ASP A 157 -8.88 -9.06 13.46
CA ASP A 157 -10.01 -8.33 12.87
C ASP A 157 -10.22 -6.96 13.52
N TRP A 158 -10.56 -5.98 12.70
CA TRP A 158 -10.92 -4.64 13.15
C TRP A 158 -12.34 -4.61 13.72
N THR A 159 -12.47 -4.08 14.93
CA THR A 159 -13.76 -3.86 15.60
C THR A 159 -13.97 -2.39 15.89
N GLU A 160 -15.17 -1.88 15.62
CA GLU A 160 -15.51 -0.50 15.92
C GLU A 160 -15.59 -0.28 17.43
N VAL A 161 -14.98 0.81 17.90
CA VAL A 161 -14.95 1.21 19.31
C VAL A 161 -15.36 2.67 19.49
N PRO A 162 -15.99 3.03 20.62
CA PRO A 162 -16.44 4.40 20.86
C PRO A 162 -15.28 5.41 20.87
N LEU A 163 -15.51 6.57 20.25
CA LEU A 163 -14.58 7.72 20.24
C LEU A 163 -14.48 8.42 21.62
N GLU A 164 -15.46 8.22 22.49
CA GLU A 164 -15.60 8.88 23.79
C GLU A 164 -15.01 8.09 24.97
N PRO A 165 -14.71 8.73 26.12
CA PRO A 165 -13.98 8.08 27.19
C PRO A 165 -14.84 6.97 27.82
N SER A 166 -14.33 5.73 27.82
CA SER A 166 -14.82 4.75 28.80
C SER A 166 -14.47 5.29 30.20
N PRO A 167 -15.41 5.16 31.15
CA PRO A 167 -15.67 6.07 32.26
C PRO A 167 -14.47 6.46 33.14
#